data_AF-A0A7C3R198-F1
#
_entry.id   AF-A0A7C3R198-F1
#
_cell.length_a   1.000
_cell.length_b   1.000
_cell.length_c   1.000
_cell.angle_alpha   90.00
_cell.angle_beta   90.00
_cell.angle_gamma   90.00
#
_symmetry.space_group_name_H-M   'P 1'
#
loop_
_entity.id
_entity.type
_entity.pdbx_description
1 polymer ?
#
loop_
_entity_poly.entity_id
_entity_poly.type
_entity_poly.pdbx_seq_one_letter_code
_entity_poly.pdbx_strand_id
1 'polypeptide(L)'
;MLSFLPKTPHDITEELRAKFKARRKSLNYTQDELATRSGVSLGSLKRFESSGKISLESLLKLALVLECLEDFGRICCESENDFFSIDEVLGEKNK
;
A
#
# COMPACT_ATOMS: atom_id res chain seq x y z
N MET A 1 -23.01 -12.63 0.63
CA MET A 1 -22.22 -13.61 1.40
C MET A 1 -21.34 -12.81 2.34
N LEU A 2 -21.39 -13.07 3.66
CA LEU A 2 -20.74 -12.23 4.68
C LEU A 2 -19.23 -12.07 4.45
N SER A 3 -18.78 -10.87 4.08
CA SER A 3 -17.36 -10.48 4.03
C SER A 3 -16.90 -9.99 5.41
N PHE A 4 -16.96 -10.86 6.42
CA PHE A 4 -16.61 -10.52 7.81
C PHE A 4 -15.32 -11.18 8.30
N LEU A 5 -14.59 -11.88 7.43
CA LEU A 5 -13.27 -12.40 7.80
C LEU A 5 -12.23 -11.26 7.71
N PRO A 6 -11.42 -11.04 8.77
CA PRO A 6 -10.29 -10.12 8.67
C PRO A 6 -9.31 -10.61 7.60
N LYS A 7 -8.77 -9.67 6.83
CA LYS A 7 -7.76 -9.98 5.80
C LYS A 7 -6.53 -10.61 6.45
N THR A 8 -6.05 -11.69 5.84
CA THR A 8 -4.81 -12.35 6.24
C THR A 8 -3.59 -11.61 5.69
N PRO A 9 -2.39 -11.87 6.22
CA PRO A 9 -1.14 -11.36 5.61
C PRO A 9 -0.99 -11.74 4.14
N HIS A 10 -1.51 -12.91 3.75
CA HIS A 10 -1.51 -13.35 2.35
C HIS A 10 -2.41 -12.46 1.48
N ASP A 11 -3.62 -12.14 1.94
CA ASP A 11 -4.54 -11.27 1.21
C ASP A 11 -3.95 -9.87 1.00
N ILE A 12 -3.34 -9.30 2.05
CA ILE A 12 -2.66 -8.01 1.97
C ILE A 12 -1.48 -8.07 1.00
N THR A 13 -0.73 -9.17 0.99
CA THR A 13 0.40 -9.37 0.07
C THR A 13 -0.07 -9.43 -1.39
N GLU A 14 -1.17 -10.15 -1.67
CA GLU A 14 -1.75 -10.24 -3.01
C GLU A 14 -2.28 -8.88 -3.49
N GLU A 15 -2.96 -8.13 -2.63
CA GLU A 15 -3.42 -6.78 -2.94
C GLU A 15 -2.26 -5.83 -3.23
N LEU A 16 -1.21 -5.87 -2.41
CA LEU A 16 -0.04 -5.01 -2.57
C LEU A 16 0.67 -5.30 -3.90
N ARG A 17 0.89 -6.58 -4.21
CA ARG A 17 1.45 -7.04 -5.48
C ARG A 17 0.62 -6.56 -6.66
N ALA A 18 -0.70 -6.70 -6.60
CA ALA A 18 -1.60 -6.27 -7.66
C ALA A 18 -1.57 -4.75 -7.86
N LYS A 19 -1.60 -3.97 -6.77
CA LYS A 19 -1.54 -2.51 -6.79
C LYS A 19 -0.23 -1.99 -7.39
N PHE A 20 0.92 -2.52 -6.95
CA PHE A 20 2.21 -2.14 -7.50
C PHE A 20 2.32 -2.47 -9.00
N LYS A 21 1.88 -3.67 -9.41
CA LYS A 21 1.90 -4.08 -10.81
C LYS A 21 0.98 -3.19 -11.67
N ALA A 22 -0.19 -2.83 -11.16
CA ALA A 22 -1.11 -1.92 -11.83
C ALA A 22 -0.51 -0.52 -11.96
N ARG A 23 0.09 0.03 -10.89
CA ARG A 23 0.76 1.34 -10.89
C ARG A 23 1.94 1.39 -11.87
N ARG A 24 2.76 0.34 -11.91
CA ARG A 24 3.84 0.22 -12.90
C ARG A 24 3.30 0.31 -14.33
N LYS A 25 2.22 -0.43 -14.62
CA LYS A 25 1.59 -0.41 -15.94
C LYS A 25 0.94 0.93 -16.27
N SER A 26 0.34 1.64 -15.30
CA SER A 26 -0.24 2.96 -15.55
C SER A 26 0.81 4.02 -15.89
N LEU A 27 2.05 3.83 -15.42
CA LEU A 27 3.20 4.65 -15.79
C LEU A 27 3.92 4.16 -17.07
N ASN A 28 3.35 3.17 -17.79
CA ASN A 28 3.92 2.56 -18.98
C ASN A 28 5.32 1.95 -18.81
N TYR A 29 5.68 1.52 -17.60
CA TYR A 29 6.95 0.84 -17.37
C TYR A 29 6.85 -0.66 -17.59
N THR A 30 7.77 -1.22 -18.36
CA THR A 30 8.09 -2.65 -18.34
C THR A 30 8.72 -3.05 -17.00
N GLN A 31 8.83 -4.35 -16.74
CA GLN A 31 9.54 -4.82 -15.56
C GLN A 31 11.03 -4.42 -15.60
N ASP A 32 11.64 -4.46 -16.78
CA ASP A 32 13.05 -4.11 -16.96
C ASP A 32 13.31 -2.62 -16.69
N GLU A 33 12.44 -1.74 -17.20
CA GLU A 33 12.53 -0.30 -16.94
C GLU A 33 12.35 0.03 -15.46
N LEU A 34 11.37 -0.56 -14.77
CA LEU A 34 11.19 -0.30 -13.34
C LEU A 34 12.37 -0.83 -12.52
N ALA A 35 12.88 -2.02 -12.85
CA ALA A 35 14.06 -2.59 -12.19
C ALA A 35 15.26 -1.66 -12.35
N THR A 36 15.52 -1.19 -13.57
CA THR A 36 16.62 -0.26 -13.88
C THR A 36 16.46 1.07 -13.15
N ARG A 37 15.28 1.70 -13.21
CA ARG A 37 15.01 3.01 -12.56
C ARG A 37 15.12 2.95 -11.04
N SER A 38 14.71 1.84 -10.43
CA SER A 38 14.70 1.67 -8.96
C SER A 38 16.01 1.15 -8.38
N GLY A 39 16.93 0.67 -9.23
CA GLY A 39 18.15 -0.03 -8.79
C GLY A 39 17.86 -1.38 -8.13
N VAL A 40 16.67 -1.95 -8.32
CA VAL A 40 16.28 -3.29 -7.84
C VAL A 40 16.55 -4.30 -8.94
N SER A 41 17.05 -5.50 -8.59
CA SER A 41 17.27 -6.54 -9.60
C SER A 41 15.96 -7.00 -10.25
N LEU A 42 16.00 -7.24 -11.57
CA LEU A 42 14.84 -7.74 -12.33
C LEU A 42 14.26 -9.03 -11.72
N GLY A 43 15.12 -9.92 -11.21
CA GLY A 43 14.70 -11.14 -10.53
C GLY A 43 13.89 -10.88 -9.26
N SER A 44 14.25 -9.86 -8.47
CA SER A 44 13.50 -9.49 -7.27
C SER A 44 12.14 -8.88 -7.63
N LEU A 45 12.09 -8.00 -8.64
CA LEU A 45 10.82 -7.45 -9.13
C LEU A 45 9.91 -8.54 -9.70
N LYS A 46 10.44 -9.49 -10.48
CA LYS A 46 9.66 -10.62 -11.01
C LYS A 46 9.11 -11.48 -9.88
N ARG A 47 9.93 -11.81 -8.88
CA ARG A 47 9.50 -12.60 -7.72
C ARG A 47 8.43 -11.88 -6.90
N PHE A 48 8.55 -10.56 -6.73
CA PHE A 48 7.50 -9.75 -6.11
C PHE A 48 6.21 -9.83 -6.92
N GLU A 49 6.25 -9.54 -8.22
CA GLU A 49 5.04 -9.53 -9.05
C GLU A 49 4.39 -10.90 -9.27
N SER A 50 5.14 -11.99 -9.08
CA SER A 50 4.61 -13.36 -9.19
C SER A 50 4.12 -13.94 -7.87
N SER A 51 4.77 -13.63 -6.75
CA SER A 51 4.56 -14.31 -5.46
C SER A 51 4.44 -13.40 -4.24
N GLY A 52 4.59 -12.08 -4.43
CA GLY A 52 4.60 -11.09 -3.35
C GLY A 52 5.90 -11.03 -2.53
N LYS A 53 6.87 -11.92 -2.77
CA LYS A 53 8.10 -12.01 -1.98
C LYS A 53 9.17 -11.01 -2.41
N ILE A 54 9.49 -10.06 -1.53
CA ILE A 54 10.52 -9.02 -1.73
C ILE A 54 11.07 -8.56 -0.37
N SER A 55 12.26 -7.94 -0.34
CA SER A 55 12.71 -7.22 0.86
C SER A 55 11.99 -5.87 0.97
N LEU A 56 11.82 -5.37 2.20
CA LEU A 56 11.22 -4.06 2.44
C LEU A 56 11.99 -2.94 1.72
N GLU A 57 13.33 -2.95 1.78
CA GLU A 57 14.17 -1.96 1.09
C GLU A 57 13.90 -1.90 -0.41
N SER A 58 13.81 -3.07 -1.06
CA SER A 58 13.54 -3.12 -2.51
C SER A 58 12.11 -2.65 -2.81
N LEU A 59 11.14 -2.99 -1.95
CA LEU A 59 9.77 -2.52 -2.11
C LEU A 59 9.67 -0.98 -2.01
N LEU A 60 10.37 -0.36 -1.06
CA LEU A 60 10.43 1.09 -0.91
C LEU A 60 11.12 1.76 -2.11
N LYS A 61 12.18 1.16 -2.65
CA LYS A 61 12.82 1.63 -3.90
C LYS A 61 11.86 1.58 -5.09
N LEU A 62 11.06 0.51 -5.21
CA LEU A 62 10.01 0.44 -6.23
C LEU A 62 8.95 1.52 -5.99
N ALA A 63 8.50 1.70 -4.74
CA ALA A 63 7.48 2.69 -4.37
C ALA A 63 7.91 4.13 -4.68
N LEU A 64 9.19 4.45 -4.50
CA LEU A 64 9.77 5.74 -4.87
C LEU A 64 9.61 6.03 -6.36
N VAL A 65 9.99 5.07 -7.22
CA VAL A 65 9.88 5.23 -8.69
C VAL A 65 8.44 5.20 -9.18
N LEU A 66 7.56 4.51 -8.45
CA LEU A 66 6.12 4.45 -8.74
C LEU A 66 5.30 5.62 -8.17
N GLU A 67 5.98 6.59 -7.56
CA GLU A 67 5.39 7.80 -6.95
C GLU A 67 4.35 7.46 -5.87
N CYS A 68 4.61 6.42 -5.08
CA CYS A 68 3.75 5.99 -3.98
C CYS A 68 4.52 5.70 -2.68
N LEU A 69 5.75 6.23 -2.53
CA LEU A 69 6.54 6.05 -1.32
C LEU A 69 5.87 6.67 -0.09
N GLU A 70 5.19 7.81 -0.25
CA GLU A 70 4.50 8.50 0.84
C GLU A 70 3.42 7.63 1.52
N ASP A 71 2.84 6.66 0.80
CA ASP A 71 1.86 5.74 1.38
C ASP A 71 2.46 4.93 2.54
N PHE A 72 3.76 4.61 2.48
CA PHE A 72 4.46 3.89 3.55
C PHE A 72 4.70 4.76 4.78
N GLY A 73 4.80 6.08 4.61
CA GLY A 73 4.90 7.02 5.73
C GLY A 73 3.61 7.16 6.53
N ARG A 74 2.47 6.73 5.95
CA ARG A 74 1.15 6.73 6.60
C ARG A 74 0.79 5.40 7.25
N ILE A 75 1.60 4.36 7.04
CA ILE A 75 1.36 3.05 7.66
C ILE A 75 1.53 3.17 9.18
N CYS A 76 0.55 2.63 9.91
CA CYS A 76 0.51 2.66 11.38
C CYS A 76 0.42 4.07 12.00
N CYS A 77 0.09 5.11 11.21
CA CYS A 77 -0.41 6.34 11.82
C CYS A 77 -1.71 6.03 12.57
N GLU A 78 -1.90 6.64 13.74
CA GLU A 78 -3.20 6.64 14.39
C GLU A 78 -4.20 7.22 13.38
N SER A 79 -5.24 6.45 13.08
CA SER A 79 -6.41 7.04 12.46
C SER A 79 -6.88 8.10 13.43
N GLU A 80 -7.01 9.35 12.99
CA GLU A 80 -7.91 10.33 13.59
C GLU A 80 -9.32 9.71 13.48
N ASN A 81 -9.60 8.75 14.36
CA ASN A 81 -10.92 8.38 14.75
C ASN A 81 -11.40 9.54 15.62
N ASP A 82 -11.60 10.70 14.99
CA ASP A 82 -12.56 11.67 15.47
C ASP A 82 -13.93 11.03 15.28
N PHE A 83 -14.21 9.98 16.06
CA PHE A 83 -15.56 9.70 16.46
C PHE A 83 -15.93 10.89 17.35
N PHE A 84 -16.34 11.99 16.73
CA PHE A 84 -17.17 12.96 17.42
C PHE A 84 -18.35 12.15 17.95
N SER A 85 -18.38 11.94 19.26
CA SER A 85 -19.58 11.39 19.90
C SER A 85 -20.74 12.27 19.48
N ILE A 86 -21.93 11.68 19.31
CA ILE A 86 -23.16 12.45 19.06
C ILE A 86 -23.31 13.56 20.11
N ASP A 87 -22.88 13.30 21.36
CA ASP A 87 -22.89 14.27 22.46
C ASP A 87 -22.00 15.51 22.20
N GLU A 88 -20.89 15.35 21.47
CA GLU A 88 -19.96 16.44 21.15
C GLU A 88 -20.51 17.35 20.05
N VAL A 89 -21.29 16.80 19.12
CA VAL A 89 -22.00 17.56 18.07
C VAL A 89 -23.25 18.25 18.61
N LEU A 90 -23.95 17.62 19.56
CA LEU A 90 -25.20 18.15 20.12
C LEU A 90 -25.00 19.23 21.17
N GLY A 91 -23.76 19.47 21.61
CA GLY A 91 -23.35 20.59 22.46
C GLY A 91 -24.40 20.90 23.51
N GLU A 92 -24.45 20.12 24.61
CA GLU A 92 -25.38 20.34 25.71
C GLU A 92 -25.36 21.79 26.18
N LYS A 93 -26.25 22.60 25.61
CA LYS A 93 -26.67 23.88 26.17
C LYS A 93 -27.86 23.57 27.08
N ASN A 94 -27.56 22.87 28.18
CA ASN A 94 -28.41 22.90 29.35
C ASN A 94 -28.32 24.32 29.94
N LYS A 95 -29.36 25.12 29.68
CA LYS A 95 -29.67 26.34 30.44
C LYS A 95 -31.10 26.25 30.94
#